data_AF-A0A2J1DVD2-F1
#
_entry.id   AF-A0A2J1DVD2-F1
#
_cell.length_a   1.000
_cell.length_b   1.000
_cell.length_c   1.000
_cell.angle_alpha   90.00
_cell.angle_beta   90.00
_cell.angle_gamma   90.00
#
_symmetry.space_group_name_H-M   'P 1'
#
loop_
_entity.id
_entity.type
_entity.pdbx_description
1 polymer ?
#
loop_
_entity_poly.entity_id
_entity_poly.type
_entity_poly.pdbx_seq_one_letter_code
_entity_poly.pdbx_strand_id
1 'polypeptide(L)'
;MKELTEKERLLRAIGCKAVDKVPVASFTQTATLELMKASGAYWPKAHREARLMSTLAVAGHAETCLEAVRLPFGLTGEAATMGCGVNYHEDKTDFTPSVERGLPDYDNIRLPEPCEGIMGVIIEAVKMSRETVGDDIPIIVGVTGPF
;
A
#
# COMPACT_ATOMS: atom_id res chain seq x y z
N MET A 1 -16.46 27.75 -6.16
CA MET A 1 -16.66 26.67 -5.16
C MET A 1 -15.59 26.79 -4.09
N LYS A 2 -15.85 26.39 -2.84
CA LYS A 2 -14.81 26.32 -1.81
C LYS A 2 -13.80 25.24 -2.22
N GLU A 3 -12.51 25.54 -2.10
CA GLU A 3 -11.43 24.58 -2.35
C GLU A 3 -11.53 23.42 -1.35
N LEU A 4 -11.56 22.19 -1.87
CA LEU A 4 -11.63 20.98 -1.06
C LEU A 4 -10.22 20.47 -0.71
N THR A 5 -10.06 19.78 0.41
CA THR A 5 -8.84 19.01 0.67
C THR A 5 -8.80 17.81 -0.27
N GLU A 6 -7.62 17.24 -0.50
CA GLU A 6 -7.47 16.06 -1.36
C GLU A 6 -8.32 14.89 -0.87
N LYS A 7 -8.34 14.65 0.45
CA LYS A 7 -9.16 13.60 1.07
C LYS A 7 -10.66 13.84 0.89
N GLU A 8 -11.14 15.05 1.15
CA GLU A 8 -12.56 15.37 0.98
C GLU A 8 -12.98 15.25 -0.49
N ARG A 9 -12.12 15.72 -1.41
CA ARG A 9 -12.35 15.61 -2.86
C ARG A 9 -12.45 14.15 -3.30
N LEU A 10 -11.50 13.30 -2.87
CA LEU A 10 -11.50 11.88 -3.23
C LEU A 10 -12.74 11.15 -2.70
N LEU A 11 -13.08 11.34 -1.42
CA LEU A 11 -14.24 10.70 -0.80
C LEU A 11 -15.56 11.14 -1.43
N ARG A 12 -15.69 12.43 -1.80
CA ARG A 12 -16.86 12.92 -2.54
C ARG A 12 -16.95 12.33 -3.93
N ALA A 13 -15.84 12.28 -4.67
CA ALA A 13 -15.82 11.74 -6.02
C ALA A 13 -16.25 10.25 -6.03
N ILE A 14 -15.70 9.43 -5.12
CA ILE A 14 -16.09 8.02 -4.96
C ILE A 14 -17.58 7.90 -4.57
N GLY A 15 -18.07 8.81 -3.72
CA GLY A 15 -19.48 8.88 -3.34
C GLY A 15 -20.40 9.54 -4.37
N CYS A 16 -19.92 9.80 -5.60
CA CYS A 16 -20.66 10.48 -6.68
C CYS A 16 -21.27 11.83 -6.28
N LYS A 17 -20.60 12.57 -5.40
CA LYS A 17 -20.98 13.93 -4.96
C LYS A 17 -20.25 14.99 -5.78
N ALA A 18 -20.75 16.22 -5.76
CA ALA A 18 -20.11 17.36 -6.41
C ALA A 18 -18.72 17.66 -5.81
N VAL A 19 -17.74 17.88 -6.70
CA VAL A 19 -16.34 18.21 -6.38
C VAL A 19 -15.90 19.47 -7.14
N ASP A 20 -14.89 20.15 -6.62
CA ASP A 20 -14.29 21.35 -7.21
C ASP A 20 -13.48 21.04 -8.48
N LYS A 21 -12.82 19.88 -8.52
CA LYS A 21 -12.16 19.27 -9.69
C LYS A 21 -12.15 17.74 -9.55
N VAL A 22 -11.90 17.03 -10.65
CA VAL A 22 -11.71 15.57 -10.62
C VAL A 22 -10.43 15.24 -9.86
N PRO A 23 -10.45 14.37 -8.83
CA PRO A 23 -9.24 13.98 -8.14
C PRO A 23 -8.38 13.05 -8.98
N VAL A 24 -7.06 13.16 -8.85
CA VAL A 24 -6.10 12.30 -9.56
C VAL A 24 -5.30 11.49 -8.53
N ALA A 25 -5.61 10.21 -8.41
CA ALA A 25 -4.96 9.29 -7.47
C ALA A 25 -4.75 7.91 -8.12
N SER A 26 -3.75 7.17 -7.65
CA SER A 26 -3.56 5.76 -7.99
C SER A 26 -4.19 4.87 -6.92
N PHE A 27 -5.10 3.99 -7.32
CA PHE A 27 -5.67 2.95 -6.45
C PHE A 27 -4.83 1.65 -6.47
N THR A 28 -4.04 1.48 -7.53
CA THR A 28 -3.06 0.41 -7.69
C THR A 28 -1.71 0.81 -7.11
N GLN A 29 -0.77 -0.14 -7.07
CA GLN A 29 0.57 0.07 -6.54
C GLN A 29 1.26 1.27 -7.24
N THR A 30 1.98 2.10 -6.49
CA THR A 30 2.54 3.38 -6.97
C THR A 30 4.05 3.38 -7.13
N ALA A 31 4.75 2.39 -6.61
CA ALA A 31 6.20 2.42 -6.57
C ALA A 31 6.82 2.13 -7.94
N THR A 32 7.87 2.90 -8.24
CA THR A 32 8.72 2.79 -9.43
C THR A 32 10.18 2.82 -9.01
N LEU A 33 11.10 2.43 -9.91
CA LEU A 33 12.54 2.48 -9.62
C LEU A 33 13.03 3.90 -9.32
N GLU A 34 12.47 4.90 -10.00
CA GLU A 34 12.77 6.31 -9.78
C GLU A 34 12.33 6.77 -8.38
N LEU A 35 11.15 6.35 -7.92
CA LEU A 35 10.68 6.65 -6.57
C LEU A 35 11.51 5.95 -5.49
N MET A 36 11.98 4.73 -5.74
CA MET A 36 12.91 4.05 -4.85
C MET A 36 14.24 4.82 -4.77
N LYS A 37 14.74 5.30 -5.91
CA LYS A 37 15.95 6.12 -5.97
C LYS A 37 15.79 7.46 -5.24
N ALA A 38 14.67 8.15 -5.45
CA ALA A 38 14.40 9.45 -4.83
C ALA A 38 14.24 9.33 -3.30
N SER A 39 13.57 8.28 -2.83
CA SER A 39 13.25 8.09 -1.41
C SER A 39 14.31 7.32 -0.62
N GLY A 40 15.19 6.59 -1.31
CA GLY A 40 16.13 5.66 -0.69
C GLY A 40 15.48 4.38 -0.16
N ALA A 41 14.17 4.19 -0.37
CA ALA A 41 13.43 3.01 0.07
C ALA A 41 13.23 2.06 -1.10
N TYR A 42 13.99 0.96 -1.10
CA TYR A 42 14.02 -0.01 -2.20
C TYR A 42 13.25 -1.28 -1.87
N TRP A 43 12.66 -1.88 -2.90
CA TRP A 43 12.30 -3.29 -2.87
C TRP A 43 13.58 -4.16 -2.83
N PRO A 44 13.52 -5.35 -2.22
CA PRO A 44 12.36 -5.95 -1.58
C PRO A 44 12.17 -5.57 -0.11
N LYS A 45 13.09 -4.80 0.49
CA LYS A 45 13.01 -4.40 1.90
C LYS A 45 11.75 -3.60 2.23
N ALA A 46 11.36 -2.67 1.35
CA ALA A 46 10.12 -1.89 1.53
C ALA A 46 8.83 -2.72 1.44
N HIS A 47 8.89 -4.01 1.10
CA HIS A 47 7.74 -4.90 1.28
C HIS A 47 7.55 -5.35 2.72
N ARG A 48 8.61 -5.44 3.52
CA ARG A 48 8.63 -6.08 4.85
C ARG A 48 9.02 -5.15 6.00
N GLU A 49 9.49 -3.96 5.71
CA GLU A 49 9.85 -2.96 6.72
C GLU A 49 8.87 -1.79 6.69
N ALA A 50 8.13 -1.58 7.77
CA ALA A 50 7.06 -0.58 7.85
C ALA A 50 7.55 0.83 7.53
N ARG A 51 8.73 1.20 8.06
CA ARG A 51 9.36 2.50 7.81
C ARG A 51 9.66 2.71 6.33
N LEU A 52 10.31 1.74 5.68
CA LEU A 52 10.65 1.85 4.25
C LEU A 52 9.38 1.82 3.37
N MET A 53 8.38 1.02 3.74
CA MET A 53 7.09 0.99 3.06
C MET A 53 6.41 2.36 3.10
N SER A 54 6.34 2.96 4.29
CA SER A 54 5.81 4.31 4.49
C SER A 54 6.61 5.35 3.71
N THR A 55 7.94 5.31 3.77
CA THR A 55 8.81 6.25 3.06
C THR A 55 8.59 6.20 1.54
N LEU A 56 8.52 5.01 0.96
CA LEU A 56 8.29 4.86 -0.48
C LEU A 56 6.87 5.26 -0.89
N ALA A 57 5.86 4.95 -0.07
CA ALA A 57 4.47 5.31 -0.33
C ALA A 57 4.25 6.83 -0.31
N VAL A 58 4.85 7.52 0.69
CA VAL A 58 4.80 8.98 0.81
C VAL A 58 5.53 9.65 -0.34
N ALA A 59 6.69 9.12 -0.77
CA ALA A 59 7.38 9.62 -1.96
C ALA A 59 6.50 9.54 -3.22
N GLY A 60 5.68 8.50 -3.34
CA GLY A 60 4.68 8.40 -4.41
C GLY A 60 3.74 9.62 -4.48
N HIS A 61 3.29 10.15 -3.35
CA HIS A 61 2.50 11.39 -3.31
C HIS A 61 3.37 12.64 -3.55
N ALA A 62 4.47 12.78 -2.79
CA ALA A 62 5.29 13.99 -2.78
C ALA A 62 5.99 14.29 -4.11
N GLU A 63 6.42 13.25 -4.85
CA GLU A 63 7.20 13.42 -6.08
C GLU A 63 6.34 13.47 -7.35
N THR A 64 5.09 12.96 -7.31
CA THR A 64 4.26 12.78 -8.52
C THR A 64 3.02 13.67 -8.57
N CYS A 65 2.72 14.40 -7.48
CA CYS A 65 1.49 15.17 -7.31
C CYS A 65 0.19 14.33 -7.38
N LEU A 66 0.28 13.00 -7.25
CA LEU A 66 -0.90 12.16 -7.03
C LEU A 66 -1.53 12.55 -5.69
N GLU A 67 -2.83 12.84 -5.69
CA GLU A 67 -3.59 13.36 -4.54
C GLU A 67 -3.93 12.27 -3.50
N ALA A 68 -3.06 11.26 -3.35
CA ALA A 68 -3.18 10.19 -2.37
C ALA A 68 -1.84 9.48 -2.12
N VAL A 69 -1.66 8.99 -0.90
CA VAL A 69 -0.65 7.98 -0.59
C VAL A 69 -1.25 6.59 -0.80
N ARG A 70 -0.51 5.67 -1.44
CA ARG A 70 -0.94 4.28 -1.64
C ARG A 70 0.10 3.29 -1.15
N LEU A 71 -0.33 2.33 -0.33
CA LEU A 71 0.48 1.17 0.10
C LEU A 71 -0.42 -0.07 0.28
N PRO A 72 0.12 -1.30 0.39
CA PRO A 72 1.49 -1.73 0.13
C PRO A 72 1.81 -1.75 -1.37
N PHE A 73 2.78 -2.57 -1.79
CA PHE A 73 3.22 -2.66 -3.19
C PHE A 73 3.00 -4.02 -3.85
N GLY A 74 2.36 -4.96 -3.15
CA GLY A 74 2.03 -6.29 -3.64
C GLY A 74 0.66 -6.74 -3.14
N LEU A 75 0.23 -7.92 -3.59
CA LEU A 75 -1.06 -8.56 -3.26
C LEU A 75 -0.85 -9.93 -2.59
N THR A 76 0.23 -10.05 -1.81
CA THR A 76 0.60 -11.30 -1.13
C THR A 76 0.49 -11.21 0.38
N GLY A 77 0.03 -10.07 0.92
CA GLY A 77 0.06 -9.78 2.34
C GLY A 77 -0.77 -10.78 3.15
N GLU A 78 -2.02 -10.92 2.75
CA GLU A 78 -2.99 -11.83 3.37
C GLU A 78 -2.54 -13.29 3.20
N ALA A 79 -2.11 -13.67 1.98
CA ALA A 79 -1.64 -15.01 1.69
C ALA A 79 -0.41 -15.39 2.55
N ALA A 80 0.57 -14.49 2.69
CA ALA A 80 1.74 -14.72 3.53
C ALA A 80 1.35 -14.90 5.00
N THR A 81 0.48 -14.04 5.53
CA THR A 81 0.04 -14.15 6.93
C THR A 81 -0.79 -15.41 7.18
N MET A 82 -1.57 -15.88 6.18
CA MET A 82 -2.25 -17.18 6.26
C MET A 82 -1.31 -18.39 6.19
N GLY A 83 -0.04 -18.20 5.77
CA GLY A 83 0.98 -19.25 5.74
C GLY A 83 1.39 -19.72 4.35
N CYS A 84 0.91 -19.09 3.26
CA CYS A 84 1.38 -19.38 1.91
C CYS A 84 2.88 -19.03 1.76
N GLY A 85 3.58 -19.79 0.91
CA GLY A 85 4.96 -19.49 0.55
C GLY A 85 5.01 -18.32 -0.43
N VAL A 86 5.66 -17.22 -0.02
CA VAL A 86 5.83 -16.02 -0.84
C VAL A 86 7.30 -15.81 -1.17
N ASN A 87 7.58 -15.59 -2.45
CA ASN A 87 8.87 -15.15 -2.93
C ASN A 87 8.89 -13.63 -3.05
N TYR A 88 9.78 -12.99 -2.30
CA TYR A 88 9.99 -11.54 -2.31
C TYR A 88 11.05 -11.09 -3.32
N HIS A 89 11.68 -12.03 -4.03
CA HIS A 89 12.73 -11.77 -5.02
C HIS A 89 13.90 -10.97 -4.42
N GLU A 90 14.58 -11.54 -3.42
CA GLU A 90 15.61 -10.87 -2.59
C GLU A 90 16.68 -10.09 -3.39
N ASP A 91 17.05 -10.59 -4.57
CA ASP A 91 18.08 -10.01 -5.44
C ASP A 91 17.53 -9.07 -6.52
N LYS A 92 16.23 -8.71 -6.48
CA LYS A 92 15.57 -7.88 -7.50
C LYS A 92 14.83 -6.71 -6.88
N THR A 93 14.89 -5.57 -7.54
CA THR A 93 14.21 -4.33 -7.13
C THR A 93 13.02 -3.97 -8.01
N ASP A 94 12.85 -4.68 -9.13
CA ASP A 94 11.83 -4.46 -10.16
C ASP A 94 10.74 -5.55 -10.19
N PHE A 95 10.72 -6.44 -9.18
CA PHE A 95 9.73 -7.50 -9.03
C PHE A 95 8.86 -7.27 -7.79
N THR A 96 7.55 -7.44 -7.96
CA THR A 96 6.62 -7.52 -6.83
C THR A 96 6.63 -8.94 -6.23
N PRO A 97 6.27 -9.10 -4.94
CA PRO A 97 6.21 -10.42 -4.33
C PRO A 97 5.17 -11.30 -5.01
N SER A 98 5.45 -12.60 -5.08
CA SER A 98 4.57 -13.60 -5.70
C SER A 98 4.33 -14.79 -4.77
N VAL A 99 3.10 -15.31 -4.76
CA VAL A 99 2.80 -16.58 -4.09
C VAL A 99 3.34 -17.72 -4.95
N GLU A 100 4.21 -18.56 -4.38
CA GLU A 100 4.79 -19.73 -5.07
C GLU A 100 4.30 -21.06 -4.51
N ARG A 101 3.72 -21.05 -3.30
CA ARG A 101 3.18 -22.23 -2.65
C ARG A 101 1.90 -21.88 -1.91
N GLY A 102 0.84 -22.64 -2.17
CA GLY A 102 -0.42 -22.54 -1.42
C GLY A 102 -0.31 -23.10 0.00
N LEU A 103 -1.44 -23.12 0.71
CA LEU A 103 -1.53 -23.78 2.01
C LEU A 103 -1.43 -25.30 1.86
N PRO A 104 -0.84 -26.00 2.84
CA PRO A 104 -0.74 -27.45 2.79
C PRO A 104 -2.08 -28.16 3.06
N ASP A 105 -3.00 -27.50 3.77
CA ASP A 105 -4.30 -28.01 4.17
C ASP A 105 -5.33 -26.88 4.09
N TYR A 106 -6.34 -27.06 3.23
CA TYR A 106 -7.42 -26.08 3.03
C TYR A 106 -8.64 -26.35 3.93
N ASP A 107 -8.75 -27.55 4.52
CA ASP A 107 -9.83 -27.90 5.43
C ASP A 107 -9.56 -27.37 6.85
N ASN A 108 -8.29 -27.07 7.17
CA ASN A 108 -7.86 -26.55 8.46
C ASN A 108 -7.08 -25.23 8.34
N ILE A 109 -7.72 -24.22 7.74
CA ILE A 109 -7.15 -22.88 7.62
C ILE A 109 -7.26 -22.13 8.95
N ARG A 110 -6.11 -21.70 9.48
CA ARG A 110 -6.09 -20.72 10.56
C ARG A 110 -6.38 -19.33 9.98
N LEU A 111 -7.41 -18.66 10.52
CA LEU A 111 -7.61 -17.23 10.28
C LEU A 111 -6.64 -16.44 11.18
N PRO A 112 -5.71 -15.66 10.62
CA PRO A 112 -4.79 -14.85 11.40
C PRO A 112 -5.46 -13.57 11.93
N GLU A 113 -4.95 -13.05 13.04
CA GLU A 113 -5.31 -11.70 13.47
C GLU A 113 -4.74 -10.64 12.50
N PRO A 114 -5.43 -9.51 12.25
CA PRO A 114 -5.00 -8.51 11.27
C PRO A 114 -3.61 -7.92 11.52
N CYS A 115 -3.14 -7.91 12.77
CA CYS A 115 -1.83 -7.38 13.16
C CYS A 115 -0.69 -8.40 13.08
N GLU A 116 -0.94 -9.62 12.61
CA GLU A 116 0.09 -10.65 12.47
C GLU A 116 0.89 -10.51 11.17
N GLY A 117 2.16 -10.94 11.24
CA GLY A 117 3.03 -11.07 10.08
C GLY A 117 3.14 -9.79 9.25
N ILE A 118 3.05 -9.94 7.94
CA ILE A 118 3.20 -8.82 6.99
C ILE A 118 2.00 -7.86 7.02
N MET A 119 0.80 -8.33 7.40
CA MET A 119 -0.36 -7.44 7.61
C MET A 119 -0.10 -6.45 8.75
N GLY A 120 0.53 -6.90 9.84
CA GLY A 120 1.00 -6.02 10.92
C GLY A 120 1.97 -4.94 10.43
N VAL A 121 2.93 -5.31 9.58
CA VAL A 121 3.87 -4.36 8.95
C VAL A 121 3.12 -3.31 8.11
N ILE A 122 2.11 -3.72 7.34
CA ILE A 122 1.30 -2.81 6.52
C ILE A 122 0.53 -1.84 7.42
N ILE A 123 -0.09 -2.32 8.51
CA ILE A 123 -0.80 -1.47 9.47
C ILE A 123 0.13 -0.42 10.08
N GLU A 124 1.34 -0.82 10.50
CA GLU A 124 2.33 0.12 11.03
C GLU A 124 2.78 1.14 9.97
N ALA A 125 2.97 0.71 8.72
CA ALA A 125 3.28 1.63 7.62
C ALA A 125 2.16 2.64 7.34
N VAL A 126 0.88 2.23 7.46
CA VAL A 126 -0.27 3.14 7.34
C VAL A 126 -0.23 4.20 8.43
N LYS A 127 0.06 3.82 9.69
CA LYS A 127 0.16 4.76 10.81
C LYS A 127 1.29 5.77 10.58
N MET A 128 2.48 5.30 10.22
CA MET A 128 3.62 6.16 9.90
C MET A 128 3.34 7.09 8.72
N SER A 129 2.63 6.60 7.70
CA SER A 129 2.23 7.41 6.55
C SER A 129 1.27 8.52 6.99
N ARG A 130 0.28 8.20 7.84
CA ARG A 130 -0.67 9.18 8.40
C ARG A 130 0.03 10.25 9.20
N GLU A 131 0.97 9.87 10.07
CA GLU A 131 1.78 10.83 10.84
C GLU A 131 2.56 11.78 9.94
N THR A 132 3.03 11.28 8.78
CA THR A 132 3.83 12.07 7.84
C THR A 132 2.98 13.04 7.01
N VAL A 133 1.81 12.61 6.52
CA VAL A 133 1.01 13.40 5.55
C VAL A 133 -0.14 14.19 6.20
N GLY A 134 -0.37 14.03 7.50
CA GLY A 134 -1.48 14.70 8.20
C GLY A 134 -2.84 14.18 7.77
N ASP A 135 -3.93 14.85 8.16
CA ASP A 135 -5.30 14.33 8.02
C ASP A 135 -5.98 14.63 6.67
N ASP A 136 -5.45 15.58 5.90
CA ASP A 136 -6.07 16.10 4.68
C ASP A 136 -5.68 15.34 3.40
N ILE A 137 -4.68 14.46 3.49
CA ILE A 137 -4.24 13.58 2.41
C ILE A 137 -4.85 12.19 2.61
N PRO A 138 -5.51 11.61 1.59
CA PRO A 138 -6.08 10.27 1.71
C PRO A 138 -4.98 9.21 1.64
N ILE A 139 -5.17 8.12 2.40
CA ILE A 139 -4.32 6.93 2.31
C ILE A 139 -5.19 5.81 1.75
N ILE A 140 -4.78 5.26 0.61
CA ILE A 140 -5.44 4.14 -0.05
C ILE A 140 -4.65 2.87 0.29
N VAL A 141 -5.30 1.93 0.98
CA VAL A 141 -4.69 0.65 1.36
C VAL A 141 -5.16 -0.43 0.38
N GLY A 142 -4.23 -0.94 -0.41
CA GLY A 142 -4.49 -2.04 -1.34
C GLY A 142 -4.53 -3.38 -0.60
N VAL A 143 -5.57 -4.16 -0.84
CA VAL A 143 -5.74 -5.51 -0.29
C VAL A 143 -6.15 -6.47 -1.40
N THR A 144 -5.87 -7.75 -1.21
CA THR A 144 -6.33 -8.80 -2.12
C THR A 144 -7.80 -9.09 -1.85
N GLY A 145 -8.66 -8.96 -2.86
CA GLY A 145 -10.08 -9.29 -2.71
C GLY A 145 -10.32 -10.82 -2.64
N PRO A 146 -11.38 -11.28 -1.94
CA PRO A 146 -11.83 -12.67 -2.07
C PRO A 146 -12.39 -12.89 -3.50
N PHE A 147 -12.05 -14.04 -4.12
CA PHE A 147 -12.60 -14.47 -5.40
C PHE A 147 -13.66 -15.56 -5.20
#